data_AF-A0A0E2N3H2-F1
#
_entry.id   AF-A0A0E2N3H2-F1
#
_cell.length_a   1.000
_cell.length_b   1.000
_cell.length_c   1.000
_cell.angle_alpha   90.00
_cell.angle_beta   90.00
_cell.angle_gamma   90.00
#
_symmetry.space_group_name_H-M   'P 1'
#
loop_
_entity.id
_entity.type
_entity.pdbx_description
1 polymer ?
#
loop_
_entity_poly.entity_id
_entity_poly.type
_entity_poly.pdbx_seq_one_letter_code
_entity_poly.pdbx_strand_id
1 'polypeptide(L)' 'MSKSSRILGLGHHVPGRKVANAEIESNLGLEPGWIERRTGIRSRF' A
#
# COMPACT_ATOMS: atom_id res chain seq x y z
N MET A 1 7.38 -12.20 -39.98
CA MET A 1 7.54 -12.24 -38.51
C MET A 1 6.65 -11.17 -37.89
N SER A 2 5.71 -11.54 -37.01
CA SER A 2 4.89 -10.57 -36.29
C SER A 2 5.74 -9.86 -35.24
N LYS A 3 5.74 -8.53 -35.22
CA LYS A 3 6.39 -7.73 -34.18
C LYS A 3 5.35 -7.44 -33.10
N SER A 4 5.62 -7.90 -31.89
CA SER A 4 4.86 -7.51 -30.69
C SER A 4 5.78 -6.85 -29.68
N SER A 5 5.22 -5.93 -28.91
CA SER A 5 5.88 -5.29 -27.78
C SER A 5 5.94 -6.26 -26.59
N ARG A 6 6.96 -6.11 -25.73
CA ARG A 6 7.02 -6.77 -24.41
C ARG A 6 7.63 -5.83 -23.39
N ILE A 7 7.29 -6.01 -22.13
CA ILE A 7 7.94 -5.30 -21.02
C ILE A 7 9.39 -5.76 -20.93
N LEU A 8 10.33 -4.81 -20.96
CA LEU A 8 11.77 -5.07 -20.83
C LEU A 8 12.28 -4.89 -19.40
N GLY A 9 11.54 -4.14 -18.55
CA GLY A 9 11.90 -3.94 -17.15
C GLY A 9 10.83 -3.16 -16.38
N LEU A 10 10.84 -3.32 -15.06
CA LEU A 10 9.98 -2.64 -14.09
C LEU A 10 10.83 -2.20 -12.88
N GLY A 11 10.42 -1.13 -12.23
CA GLY A 11 11.04 -0.64 -10.99
C GLY A 11 10.01 0.02 -10.08
N HIS A 12 10.23 -0.05 -8.77
CA HIS A 12 9.38 0.55 -7.74
C HIS A 12 10.25 1.08 -6.59
N HIS A 13 9.82 2.19 -6.01
CA HIS A 13 10.42 2.79 -4.81
C HIS A 13 9.31 3.36 -3.93
N VAL A 14 9.50 3.28 -2.61
CA VAL A 14 8.67 3.93 -1.58
C VAL A 14 9.56 4.57 -0.51
N PRO A 15 9.06 5.56 0.25
CA PRO A 15 9.81 6.14 1.36
C PRO A 15 10.22 5.09 2.41
N GLY A 16 11.25 5.42 3.20
CA GLY A 16 11.77 4.50 4.23
C GLY A 16 10.85 4.30 5.44
N ARG A 17 9.85 5.18 5.64
CA ARG A 17 8.97 5.13 6.81
C ARG A 17 7.73 4.30 6.52
N LYS A 18 7.61 3.15 7.18
CA LYS A 18 6.37 2.37 7.20
C LYS A 18 5.37 2.96 8.21
N VAL A 19 4.13 3.15 7.78
CA VAL A 19 2.99 3.58 8.61
C VAL A 19 1.96 2.44 8.70
N ALA A 20 1.80 1.88 9.90
CA ALA A 20 0.78 0.87 10.18
C ALA A 20 -0.61 1.50 10.31
N ASN A 21 -1.68 0.73 10.08
CA ASN A 21 -3.05 1.22 10.29
C ASN A 21 -3.29 1.73 11.71
N ALA A 22 -2.73 1.06 12.73
CA ALA A 22 -2.94 1.42 14.13
C ALA A 22 -2.55 2.87 14.45
N GLU A 23 -1.50 3.40 13.82
CA GLU A 23 -1.12 4.82 13.97
C GLU A 23 -2.23 5.74 13.46
N ILE A 24 -2.76 5.47 12.28
CA ILE A 24 -3.81 6.28 11.65
C ILE A 24 -5.13 6.12 12.39
N GLU A 25 -5.48 4.89 12.79
CA GLU A 25 -6.68 4.59 13.57
C GLU A 25 -6.65 5.32 14.91
N SER A 26 -5.50 5.31 15.61
CA SER A 26 -5.33 6.08 16.85
C SER A 26 -5.43 7.59 16.62
N ASN A 27 -4.84 8.12 15.55
CA ASN A 27 -4.88 9.55 15.24
C ASN A 27 -6.28 10.06 14.87
N LEU A 28 -7.11 9.19 14.30
CA LEU A 28 -8.46 9.51 13.81
C LEU A 28 -9.57 9.04 14.75
N GLY A 29 -9.25 8.38 15.87
CA GLY A 29 -10.24 7.84 16.80
C GLY A 29 -11.09 6.71 16.19
N LEU A 30 -10.50 5.90 15.31
CA LEU A 30 -11.19 4.76 14.69
C LEU A 30 -11.03 3.50 15.53
N GLU A 31 -12.03 2.64 15.45
CA GLU A 31 -11.96 1.30 16.04
C GLU A 31 -10.74 0.51 15.49
N PRO A 32 -10.05 -0.28 16.34
CA PRO A 32 -8.95 -1.12 15.89
C PRO A 32 -9.33 -2.00 14.70
N GLY A 33 -8.50 -1.97 13.66
CA GLY A 33 -8.70 -2.75 12.43
C GLY A 33 -9.80 -2.23 11.50
N TRP A 34 -10.34 -1.04 11.74
CA TRP A 34 -11.32 -0.40 10.86
C TRP A 34 -10.81 -0.29 9.42
N ILE A 35 -9.55 0.11 9.22
CA ILE A 35 -8.99 0.34 7.89
C ILE A 35 -8.84 -0.99 7.13
N GLU A 36 -8.30 -2.03 7.76
CA GLU A 36 -8.14 -3.34 7.11
C GLU A 36 -9.50 -3.94 6.77
N ARG A 37 -10.49 -3.85 7.67
CA ARG A 37 -11.85 -4.37 7.45
C ARG A 37 -12.55 -3.72 6.25
N ARG A 38 -12.27 -2.44 5.98
CA ARG A 38 -12.94 -1.66 4.93
C ARG A 38 -12.18 -1.62 3.60
N THR A 39 -10.86 -1.76 3.64
CA THR A 39 -10.00 -1.50 2.47
C THR A 39 -9.02 -2.63 2.13
N GLY A 40 -8.79 -3.57 3.06
CA GLY A 40 -7.75 -4.59 2.94
C GLY A 40 -6.31 -4.07 3.10
N ILE A 41 -6.11 -2.75 3.27
CA ILE A 41 -4.80 -2.15 3.48
C ILE A 41 -4.32 -2.49 4.89
N ARG A 42 -3.06 -2.90 5.05
CA ARG A 42 -2.42 -3.18 6.37
C ARG A 42 -1.41 -2.12 6.80
N SER A 43 -0.71 -1.56 5.83
CA SER A 43 0.28 -0.51 6.02
C SER A 43 0.50 0.26 4.72
N ARG A 44 1.09 1.44 4.83
CA ARG A 44 1.65 2.20 3.72
C ARG A 44 3.08 2.62 4.02
N PHE A 45 3.83 2.99 2.99
CA PHE A 45 5.21 3.49 3.07
C PHE A 45 5.25 4.90 2.48
#